data_AF-A0A382WA16-F1
#
_entry.id   AF-A0A382WA16-F1
#
_cell.length_a   1.000
_cell.length_b   1.000
_cell.length_c   1.000
_cell.angle_alpha   90.00
_cell.angle_beta   90.00
_cell.angle_gamma   90.00
#
_symmetry.space_group_name_H-M   'P 1'
#
loop_
_entity.id
_entity.type
_entity.pdbx_description
1 polymer ?
#
loop_
_entity_poly.entity_id
_entity_poly.type
_entity_poly.pdbx_seq_one_letter_code
_entity_poly.pdbx_strand_id
1 'polypeptide(L)'
;SEKNSQQVFDRLAGAWTYWGWKGNYFSSEEDAKAFFDEVRYMLAMQMVAPNSPQWFNTGLHWAYGIDGPSQGHFYVDHENSKLTRSVSSYERPQPHACFIQSVNDDLVNDGGIMDLWVREARLFKYGSGTGTNFSNLRGASEGLSGGGKSSGLMSFLKIGDRAAGAIKSGGTTRRAAKMVVVDIDHPDIEEFIKWKVTEEQKVAALVAGSKICAKHLKKIMNACHNCEADGESCFDPNKNPALKREIIEARKNEVSENYIQRIIHFAKQGYKSIEFETY
;
A
#
# COMPACT_ATOMS: atom_id res chain seq x y z
N SER A 1 2.22 -26.79 -2.39
CA SER A 1 1.47 -26.14 -1.32
C SER A 1 1.45 -27.05 -0.11
N GLU A 2 1.52 -26.48 1.09
CA GLU A 2 1.39 -27.20 2.36
C GLU A 2 -0.09 -27.52 2.62
N LYS A 3 -0.38 -28.73 3.11
CA LYS A 3 -1.74 -29.27 3.28
C LYS A 3 -2.18 -29.32 4.76
N ASN A 4 -1.25 -29.28 5.69
CA ASN A 4 -1.53 -29.26 7.13
C ASN A 4 -0.45 -28.47 7.89
N SER A 5 -0.70 -28.16 9.15
CA SER A 5 0.22 -27.40 10.00
C SER A 5 1.52 -28.14 10.33
N GLN A 6 1.50 -29.47 10.39
CA GLN A 6 2.71 -30.26 10.66
C GLN A 6 3.77 -30.00 9.59
N GLN A 7 3.39 -29.94 8.31
CA GLN A 7 4.33 -29.59 7.22
C GLN A 7 4.97 -28.22 7.40
N VAL A 8 4.21 -27.23 7.89
CA VAL A 8 4.73 -25.89 8.19
C VAL A 8 5.73 -25.95 9.34
N PHE A 9 5.41 -26.69 10.41
CA PHE A 9 6.28 -26.83 11.59
C PHE A 9 7.57 -27.56 11.24
N ASP A 10 7.48 -28.63 10.45
CA ASP A 10 8.62 -29.40 9.95
C ASP A 10 9.53 -28.52 9.09
N ARG A 11 8.95 -27.71 8.19
CA ARG A 11 9.70 -26.76 7.37
C ARG A 11 10.47 -25.77 8.22
N LEU A 12 9.81 -25.12 9.18
CA LEU A 12 10.42 -24.07 10.00
C LEU A 12 11.50 -24.65 10.92
N ALA A 13 11.14 -25.63 11.75
CA ALA A 13 12.05 -26.26 12.69
C ALA A 13 13.22 -26.91 11.94
N GLY A 14 12.95 -27.61 10.84
CA GLY A 14 13.98 -28.27 10.04
C GLY A 14 14.95 -27.30 9.40
N ALA A 15 14.46 -26.20 8.82
CA ALA A 15 15.33 -25.17 8.25
C ALA A 15 16.22 -24.50 9.31
N TRP A 16 15.66 -24.13 10.47
CA TRP A 16 16.45 -23.56 11.57
C TRP A 16 17.49 -24.55 12.11
N THR A 17 17.11 -25.81 12.29
CA THR A 17 18.02 -26.88 12.73
C THR A 17 19.16 -27.05 11.72
N TYR A 18 18.84 -27.13 10.44
CA TYR A 18 19.84 -27.28 9.38
C TYR A 18 20.81 -26.09 9.33
N TRP A 19 20.32 -24.86 9.47
CA TRP A 19 21.17 -23.67 9.52
C TRP A 19 22.05 -23.64 10.76
N GLY A 20 21.50 -24.00 11.93
CA GLY A 20 22.27 -24.12 13.17
C GLY A 20 23.36 -25.18 13.07
N TRP A 21 23.06 -26.33 12.45
CA TRP A 21 24.02 -27.38 12.18
C TRP A 21 25.16 -26.91 11.28
N LYS A 22 24.84 -26.27 10.15
CA LYS A 22 25.85 -25.69 9.25
C LYS A 22 26.71 -24.62 9.92
N GLY A 23 26.13 -23.86 10.84
CA GLY A 23 26.85 -22.86 11.61
C GLY A 23 27.58 -23.38 12.85
N ASN A 24 27.67 -24.70 13.06
CA ASN A 24 28.28 -25.30 14.25
C ASN A 24 27.70 -24.80 15.58
N TYR A 25 26.38 -24.57 15.64
CA TYR A 25 25.67 -24.13 16.86
C TYR A 25 25.33 -25.29 17.82
N PHE A 26 25.47 -26.54 17.39
CA PHE A 26 25.16 -27.74 18.19
C PHE A 26 26.43 -28.48 18.57
N SER A 27 26.47 -29.07 19.78
CA SER A 27 27.64 -29.83 20.24
C SER A 27 27.64 -31.27 19.71
N SER A 28 26.46 -31.85 19.49
CA SER A 28 26.29 -33.15 18.85
C SER A 28 25.08 -33.22 17.91
N GLU A 29 24.98 -34.31 17.15
CA GLU A 29 23.81 -34.58 16.30
C GLU A 29 22.53 -34.79 17.11
N GLU A 30 22.66 -35.38 18.31
CA GLU A 30 21.57 -35.54 19.26
C GLU A 30 21.01 -34.18 19.71
N ASP A 31 21.86 -33.18 19.96
CA ASP A 31 21.42 -31.83 20.32
C ASP A 31 20.60 -31.18 19.20
N ALA A 32 21.04 -31.35 17.95
CA ALA A 32 20.33 -30.81 16.78
C ALA A 32 18.96 -31.49 16.59
N LYS A 33 18.89 -32.81 16.80
CA LYS A 33 17.62 -33.57 16.75
C LYS A 33 16.68 -33.15 17.88
N ALA A 34 17.20 -32.98 19.10
CA ALA A 34 16.42 -32.49 20.23
C ALA A 34 15.83 -31.10 19.93
N PHE A 35 16.63 -30.17 19.42
CA PHE A 35 16.15 -28.85 19.01
C PHE A 35 15.04 -28.92 17.96
N PHE A 36 15.20 -29.77 16.94
CA PHE A 36 14.17 -29.98 15.91
C PHE A 36 12.85 -30.45 16.51
N ASP A 37 12.88 -31.49 17.34
CA ASP A 37 11.68 -32.09 17.93
C ASP A 37 11.00 -31.15 18.94
N GLU A 38 11.78 -30.47 19.78
CA GLU A 38 11.27 -29.51 20.76
C GLU A 38 10.61 -28.31 20.07
N VAL A 39 11.25 -27.72 19.05
CA VAL A 39 10.67 -26.58 18.34
C VAL A 39 9.37 -26.97 17.64
N ARG A 40 9.29 -28.15 17.02
CA ARG A 40 8.05 -28.65 16.41
C ARG A 40 6.95 -28.81 17.44
N TYR A 41 7.27 -29.40 18.58
CA TYR A 41 6.32 -29.56 19.69
C TYR A 41 5.83 -28.21 20.20
N MET A 42 6.76 -27.27 20.43
CA MET A 42 6.43 -25.92 20.91
C MET A 42 5.55 -25.13 19.92
N LEU A 43 5.79 -25.26 18.60
CA LEU A 43 4.93 -24.67 17.58
C LEU A 43 3.53 -25.31 17.57
N ALA A 44 3.46 -26.65 17.65
CA ALA A 44 2.18 -27.37 17.66
C ALA A 44 1.34 -27.09 18.91
N MET A 45 1.99 -26.94 20.07
CA MET A 45 1.36 -26.59 21.35
C MET A 45 1.17 -25.09 21.54
N GLN A 46 1.49 -24.27 20.53
CA GLN A 46 1.38 -22.81 20.55
C GLN A 46 2.15 -22.14 21.71
N MET A 47 3.23 -22.76 22.16
CA MET A 47 4.12 -22.20 23.18
C MET A 47 4.98 -21.06 22.61
N VAL A 48 5.27 -21.12 21.32
CA VAL A 48 6.00 -20.09 20.57
C VAL A 48 5.35 -19.85 19.22
N ALA A 49 5.49 -18.63 18.72
CA ALA A 49 5.12 -18.27 17.37
C ALA A 49 6.13 -17.25 16.81
N PRO A 50 6.82 -17.54 15.70
CA PRO A 50 7.67 -16.56 15.06
C PRO A 50 6.83 -15.45 14.38
N ASN A 51 7.51 -14.38 13.98
CA ASN A 51 6.89 -13.29 13.23
C ASN A 51 6.35 -13.75 11.85
N SER A 52 5.48 -12.96 11.22
CA SER A 52 4.82 -13.35 9.96
C SER A 52 5.79 -13.70 8.81
N PRO A 53 6.84 -12.90 8.50
CA PRO A 53 7.82 -13.27 7.47
C PRO A 53 8.48 -14.64 7.66
N GLN A 54 8.70 -15.08 8.89
CA GLN A 54 9.23 -16.43 9.15
C GLN A 54 8.27 -17.50 8.63
N TRP A 55 6.98 -17.39 8.95
CA TRP A 55 5.97 -18.33 8.45
C TRP A 55 5.93 -18.41 6.92
N PHE A 56 6.07 -17.26 6.25
CA PHE A 56 5.94 -17.16 4.81
C PHE A 56 7.18 -17.61 4.06
N ASN A 57 8.38 -17.25 4.52
CA ASN A 57 9.59 -17.31 3.70
C ASN A 57 10.60 -18.37 4.18
N THR A 58 10.66 -18.64 5.48
CA THR A 58 11.72 -19.48 6.06
C THR A 58 11.60 -20.92 5.58
N GLY A 59 12.70 -21.49 5.09
CA GLY A 59 12.75 -22.90 4.74
C GLY A 59 12.00 -23.30 3.46
N LEU A 60 11.45 -22.36 2.69
CA LEU A 60 10.79 -22.69 1.40
C LEU A 60 11.76 -23.34 0.42
N HIS A 61 12.98 -22.81 0.32
CA HIS A 61 14.04 -23.42 -0.50
C HIS A 61 14.50 -24.76 0.09
N TRP A 62 14.74 -24.80 1.40
CA TRP A 62 15.24 -25.99 2.09
C TRP A 62 14.27 -27.19 2.00
N ALA A 63 12.98 -26.98 2.27
CA ALA A 63 11.99 -28.04 2.31
C ALA A 63 11.47 -28.44 0.91
N TYR A 64 11.36 -27.46 0.00
CA TYR A 64 10.62 -27.65 -1.26
C TYR A 64 11.41 -27.30 -2.51
N GLY A 65 12.68 -26.90 -2.40
CA GLY A 65 13.51 -26.50 -3.53
C GLY A 65 13.02 -25.24 -4.27
N ILE A 66 12.15 -24.44 -3.64
CA ILE A 66 11.65 -23.20 -4.25
C ILE A 66 12.82 -22.25 -4.44
N ASP A 67 12.96 -21.72 -5.64
CA ASP A 67 14.03 -20.82 -6.01
C ASP A 67 13.54 -19.66 -6.89
N GLY A 68 14.39 -18.66 -7.09
CA GLY A 68 14.09 -17.51 -7.91
C GLY A 68 15.29 -16.57 -8.02
N PRO A 69 15.34 -15.72 -9.06
CA PRO A 69 16.47 -14.86 -9.31
C PRO A 69 16.70 -13.89 -8.15
N SER A 70 17.95 -13.44 -7.95
CA SER A 70 18.26 -12.38 -7.00
C SER A 70 17.35 -11.16 -7.18
N GLN A 71 16.89 -10.61 -6.06
CA GLN A 71 16.09 -9.38 -6.02
C GLN A 71 16.84 -8.24 -5.32
N GLY A 72 18.14 -8.43 -5.08
CA GLY A 72 18.99 -7.42 -4.46
C GLY A 72 19.06 -7.46 -2.93
N HIS A 73 18.70 -8.59 -2.30
CA HIS A 73 18.96 -8.79 -0.87
C HIS A 73 20.44 -9.05 -0.59
N PHE A 74 20.83 -8.75 0.63
CA PHE A 74 22.15 -9.06 1.16
C PHE A 74 22.01 -9.94 2.40
N TYR A 75 23.03 -10.74 2.65
CA TYR A 75 23.21 -11.49 3.88
C TYR A 75 24.66 -11.35 4.34
N VAL A 76 24.90 -11.61 5.61
CA VAL A 76 26.27 -11.75 6.13
C VAL A 76 26.62 -13.22 6.07
N ASP A 77 27.70 -13.55 5.35
CA ASP A 77 28.20 -14.91 5.29
C ASP A 77 28.72 -15.34 6.67
N HIS A 78 28.17 -16.40 7.22
CA HIS A 78 28.54 -16.91 8.54
C HIS A 78 29.99 -17.41 8.65
N GLU A 79 30.65 -17.80 7.56
CA GLU A 79 32.02 -18.34 7.63
C GLU A 79 33.06 -17.22 7.68
N ASN A 80 32.86 -16.18 6.87
CA ASN A 80 33.85 -15.12 6.67
C ASN A 80 33.36 -13.72 7.12
N SER A 81 32.13 -13.63 7.61
CA SER A 81 31.48 -12.40 8.09
C SER A 81 31.37 -11.27 7.05
N LYS A 82 31.46 -11.58 5.75
CA LYS A 82 31.35 -10.57 4.69
C LYS A 82 29.90 -10.36 4.27
N LEU A 83 29.54 -9.10 4.06
CA LEU A 83 28.28 -8.73 3.45
C LEU A 83 28.29 -9.19 1.98
N THR A 84 27.39 -10.10 1.64
CA THR A 84 27.32 -10.73 0.33
C THR A 84 25.95 -10.51 -0.27
N ARG A 85 25.91 -10.19 -1.57
CA ARG A 85 24.66 -10.09 -2.31
C ARG A 85 24.14 -11.49 -2.57
N SER A 86 22.89 -11.75 -2.21
CA SER A 86 22.25 -13.04 -2.47
C SER A 86 22.08 -13.25 -3.97
N VAL A 87 22.39 -14.45 -4.46
CA VAL A 87 22.16 -14.86 -5.85
C VAL A 87 20.74 -15.43 -6.06
N SER A 88 20.10 -15.87 -4.98
CA SER A 88 18.74 -16.42 -4.94
C SER A 88 17.81 -15.57 -4.06
N SER A 89 16.51 -15.60 -4.37
CA SER A 89 15.46 -15.00 -3.53
C SER A 89 15.08 -15.84 -2.31
N TYR A 90 15.35 -17.14 -2.31
CA TYR A 90 14.75 -18.09 -1.35
C TYR A 90 15.76 -18.92 -0.56
N GLU A 91 16.99 -19.11 -1.08
CA GLU A 91 18.03 -19.85 -0.36
C GLU A 91 18.43 -19.12 0.94
N ARG A 92 18.54 -17.80 0.87
CA ARG A 92 18.68 -16.88 2.01
C ARG A 92 17.42 -16.02 2.05
N PRO A 93 16.32 -16.51 2.66
CA PRO A 93 15.05 -15.79 2.64
C PRO A 93 15.17 -14.47 3.41
N GLN A 94 14.16 -13.62 3.27
CA GLN A 94 13.96 -12.43 4.10
C GLN A 94 12.93 -12.79 5.19
N PRO A 95 13.33 -12.99 6.46
CA PRO A 95 12.39 -13.45 7.49
C PRO A 95 12.29 -12.47 8.69
N HIS A 96 12.74 -11.23 8.51
CA HIS A 96 12.70 -10.19 9.55
C HIS A 96 11.48 -9.30 9.34
N ALA A 97 10.78 -8.93 10.41
CA ALA A 97 9.54 -8.17 10.31
C ALA A 97 9.74 -6.66 10.17
N CYS A 98 10.79 -6.09 10.76
CA CYS A 98 10.93 -4.64 10.91
C CYS A 98 12.29 -4.17 10.43
N PHE A 99 12.31 -3.10 9.64
CA PHE A 99 13.53 -2.43 9.18
C PHE A 99 13.47 -0.95 9.46
N ILE A 100 14.52 -0.44 10.09
CA ILE A 100 14.77 0.98 10.17
C ILE A 100 15.69 1.34 9.00
N GLN A 101 15.29 2.33 8.23
CA GLN A 101 16.00 2.79 7.04
C GLN A 101 16.36 4.26 7.22
N SER A 102 17.46 4.67 6.60
CA SER A 102 17.83 6.07 6.43
C SER A 102 17.55 6.54 5.01
N VAL A 103 17.45 7.86 4.86
CA VAL A 103 17.33 8.57 3.60
C VAL A 103 18.21 9.81 3.64
N ASN A 104 18.98 10.02 2.58
CA ASN A 104 19.74 11.24 2.37
C ASN A 104 18.92 12.21 1.51
N ASP A 105 19.21 13.50 1.63
CA ASP A 105 18.62 14.55 0.80
C ASP A 105 19.23 14.56 -0.61
N ASP A 106 18.99 13.47 -1.31
CA ASP A 106 19.41 13.18 -2.67
C ASP A 106 18.27 12.47 -3.39
N LEU A 107 18.03 12.80 -4.66
CA LEU A 107 16.90 12.25 -5.39
C LEU A 107 17.12 10.80 -5.84
N VAL A 108 18.27 10.47 -6.44
CA VAL A 108 18.45 9.25 -7.26
C VAL A 108 19.67 8.40 -6.92
N ASN A 109 20.63 8.94 -6.18
CA ASN A 109 21.83 8.19 -5.80
C ASN A 109 21.55 7.19 -4.67
N ASP A 110 22.50 6.30 -4.43
CA ASP A 110 22.41 5.31 -3.35
C ASP A 110 22.16 5.97 -1.99
N GLY A 111 21.15 5.48 -1.26
CA GLY A 111 20.69 6.09 -0.02
C GLY A 111 19.78 7.31 -0.18
N GLY A 112 19.52 7.77 -1.41
CA GLY A 112 18.57 8.84 -1.72
C GLY A 112 17.11 8.40 -1.67
N ILE A 113 16.21 9.31 -2.06
CA ILE A 113 14.75 9.16 -1.98
C ILE A 113 14.24 8.02 -2.87
N MET A 114 14.66 7.97 -4.14
CA MET A 114 14.19 6.92 -5.06
C MET A 114 14.79 5.55 -4.73
N ASP A 115 16.04 5.51 -4.28
CA ASP A 115 16.65 4.27 -3.78
C ASP A 115 15.95 3.75 -2.53
N LEU A 116 15.53 4.62 -1.60
CA LEU A 116 14.69 4.21 -0.47
C LEU A 116 13.44 3.48 -0.95
N TRP A 117 12.70 4.01 -1.92
CA TRP A 117 11.49 3.35 -2.42
C TRP A 117 11.79 1.97 -3.04
N VAL A 118 12.92 1.82 -3.72
CA VAL A 118 13.36 0.52 -4.25
C VAL A 118 13.69 -0.46 -3.11
N ARG A 119 14.43 -0.02 -2.09
CA ARG A 119 14.76 -0.83 -0.91
C ARG A 119 13.50 -1.25 -0.14
N GLU A 120 12.57 -0.33 0.08
CA GLU A 120 11.32 -0.61 0.77
C GLU A 120 10.41 -1.54 -0.04
N ALA A 121 10.32 -1.38 -1.36
CA ALA A 121 9.55 -2.29 -2.20
C ALA A 121 10.06 -3.73 -2.11
N ARG A 122 11.38 -3.94 -2.06
CA ARG A 122 11.97 -5.26 -1.82
C ARG A 122 11.54 -5.81 -0.46
N LEU A 123 11.63 -5.01 0.61
CA LEU A 123 11.23 -5.44 1.96
C LEU A 123 9.74 -5.76 2.06
N PHE A 124 8.88 -4.89 1.52
CA PHE A 124 7.43 -5.09 1.50
C PHE A 124 7.04 -6.37 0.76
N LYS A 125 7.66 -6.65 -0.38
CA LYS A 125 7.42 -7.87 -1.18
C LYS A 125 7.53 -9.14 -0.35
N TYR A 126 8.43 -9.19 0.64
CA TYR A 126 8.64 -10.37 1.50
C TYR A 126 7.96 -10.29 2.87
N GLY A 127 7.09 -9.30 3.11
CA GLY A 127 6.28 -9.27 4.34
C GLY A 127 6.82 -8.37 5.46
N SER A 128 7.91 -7.63 5.21
CA SER A 128 8.46 -6.69 6.18
C SER A 128 7.69 -5.38 6.21
N GLY A 129 7.70 -4.70 7.34
CA GLY A 129 7.38 -3.28 7.48
C GLY A 129 8.66 -2.45 7.59
N THR A 130 8.56 -1.16 7.29
CA THR A 130 9.70 -0.25 7.31
C THR A 130 9.40 1.02 8.11
N GLY A 131 10.42 1.60 8.71
CA GLY A 131 10.39 2.90 9.37
C GLY A 131 11.54 3.76 8.88
N THR A 132 11.30 5.04 8.62
CA THR A 132 12.33 5.97 8.16
C THR A 132 12.13 7.33 8.81
N ASN A 133 13.21 7.93 9.28
CA ASN A 133 13.24 9.34 9.66
C ASN A 133 13.58 10.19 8.43
N PHE A 134 12.71 11.13 8.10
CA PHE A 134 12.79 12.01 6.94
C PHE A 134 13.25 13.43 7.26
N SER A 135 13.58 13.74 8.52
CA SER A 135 13.96 15.09 8.96
C SER A 135 15.18 15.68 8.24
N ASN A 136 15.99 14.84 7.59
CA ASN A 136 17.14 15.30 6.82
C ASN A 136 16.77 15.83 5.44
N LEU A 137 15.55 15.60 4.94
CA LEU A 137 15.13 16.14 3.66
C LEU A 137 14.88 17.64 3.77
N ARG A 138 15.22 18.38 2.70
CA ARG A 138 14.92 19.82 2.66
C ARG A 138 13.42 20.07 2.55
N GLY A 139 12.95 21.13 3.20
CA GLY A 139 11.58 21.60 3.17
C GLY A 139 11.15 22.20 1.84
N ALA A 140 9.87 22.53 1.76
CA ALA A 140 9.31 23.23 0.61
C ALA A 140 9.97 24.61 0.42
N SER A 141 10.16 25.02 -0.84
CA SER A 141 10.76 26.30 -1.23
C SER A 141 12.27 26.48 -0.97
N GLU A 142 12.95 25.52 -0.36
CA GLU A 142 14.42 25.53 -0.23
C GLU A 142 15.11 25.38 -1.60
N GLY A 143 16.33 25.92 -1.72
CA GLY A 143 17.06 25.95 -2.99
C GLY A 143 17.55 24.57 -3.44
N LEU A 144 17.59 24.33 -4.76
CA LEU A 144 18.19 23.15 -5.36
C LEU A 144 19.55 23.48 -5.98
N SER A 145 20.47 22.50 -6.00
CA SER A 145 21.82 22.67 -6.56
C SER A 145 21.83 23.00 -8.05
N GLY A 146 20.87 22.47 -8.82
CA GLY A 146 20.68 22.74 -10.25
C GLY A 146 19.84 23.99 -10.56
N GLY A 147 19.46 24.78 -9.55
CA GLY A 147 18.52 25.88 -9.66
C GLY A 147 17.06 25.46 -9.46
N GLY A 148 16.22 26.43 -9.09
CA GLY A 148 14.84 26.20 -8.71
C GLY A 148 14.66 25.93 -7.21
N LYS A 149 13.46 25.45 -6.84
CA LYS A 149 13.03 25.26 -5.46
C LYS A 149 12.50 23.85 -5.23
N SER A 150 12.73 23.33 -4.03
CA SER A 150 12.21 22.05 -3.56
C SER A 150 10.68 22.05 -3.48
N SER A 151 10.07 20.93 -3.83
CA SER A 151 8.65 20.65 -3.62
C SER A 151 8.34 20.19 -2.18
N GLY A 152 9.35 20.09 -1.32
CA GLY A 152 9.24 19.71 0.08
C GLY A 152 9.00 18.22 0.31
N LEU A 153 9.14 17.83 1.57
CA LEU A 153 9.01 16.46 2.07
C LEU A 153 7.66 15.84 1.67
N MET A 154 6.58 16.60 1.82
CA MET A 154 5.21 16.10 1.62
C MET A 154 4.96 15.63 0.19
N SER A 155 5.65 16.20 -0.80
CA SER A 155 5.54 15.75 -2.20
C SER A 155 6.04 14.32 -2.38
N PHE A 156 7.16 13.96 -1.74
CA PHE A 156 7.75 12.62 -1.81
C PHE A 156 7.00 11.62 -0.92
N LEU A 157 6.50 12.04 0.24
CA LEU A 157 5.70 11.16 1.09
C LEU A 157 4.41 10.72 0.38
N LYS A 158 3.78 11.57 -0.43
CA LYS A 158 2.64 11.19 -1.28
C LYS A 158 3.00 10.12 -2.31
N ILE A 159 4.21 10.16 -2.88
CA ILE A 159 4.70 9.10 -3.77
C ILE A 159 4.85 7.80 -2.98
N GLY A 160 5.48 7.87 -1.80
CA GLY A 160 5.64 6.73 -0.90
C GLY A 160 4.33 6.09 -0.46
N ASP A 161 3.31 6.89 -0.14
CA ASP A 161 1.96 6.42 0.21
C ASP A 161 1.33 5.61 -0.93
N ARG A 162 1.39 6.15 -2.15
CA ARG A 162 0.88 5.44 -3.34
C ARG A 162 1.66 4.18 -3.65
N ALA A 163 2.98 4.22 -3.54
CA ALA A 163 3.85 3.06 -3.75
C ALA A 163 3.56 1.94 -2.73
N ALA A 164 3.51 2.28 -1.44
CA ALA A 164 3.19 1.32 -0.37
C ALA A 164 1.77 0.75 -0.55
N GLY A 165 0.79 1.59 -0.91
CA GLY A 165 -0.59 1.16 -1.17
C GLY A 165 -0.75 0.18 -2.33
N ALA A 166 0.14 0.24 -3.33
CA ALA A 166 0.13 -0.68 -4.47
C ALA A 166 0.75 -2.06 -4.16
N ILE A 167 1.61 -2.14 -3.13
CA ILE A 167 2.38 -3.35 -2.83
C ILE A 167 1.62 -4.21 -1.80
N LYS A 168 1.23 -5.42 -2.23
CA LYS A 168 0.74 -6.47 -1.35
C LYS A 168 1.90 -7.15 -0.65
N SER A 169 1.95 -7.02 0.67
CA SER A 169 3.08 -7.46 1.46
C SER A 169 3.12 -8.98 1.61
N GLY A 170 4.30 -9.57 1.37
CA GLY A 170 4.51 -11.02 1.42
C GLY A 170 3.77 -11.82 0.35
N GLY A 171 3.29 -11.17 -0.74
CA GLY A 171 2.47 -11.82 -1.75
C GLY A 171 1.07 -12.26 -1.27
N THR A 172 0.64 -11.80 -0.09
CA THR A 172 -0.64 -12.18 0.54
C THR A 172 -1.64 -11.01 0.58
N THR A 173 -2.76 -11.14 1.30
CA THR A 173 -3.82 -10.12 1.40
C THR A 173 -3.44 -8.89 2.24
N ARG A 174 -2.27 -8.87 2.89
CA ARG A 174 -1.84 -7.78 3.77
C ARG A 174 -1.24 -6.62 2.96
N ARG A 175 -1.57 -5.37 3.32
CA ARG A 175 -0.94 -4.17 2.72
C ARG A 175 0.43 -3.90 3.37
N ALA A 176 1.35 -3.33 2.60
CA ALA A 176 2.59 -2.80 3.15
C ALA A 176 2.30 -1.74 4.22
N ALA A 177 3.12 -1.72 5.28
CA ALA A 177 3.03 -0.73 6.34
C ALA A 177 4.36 0.01 6.44
N LYS A 178 4.29 1.35 6.40
CA LYS A 178 5.42 2.25 6.53
C LYS A 178 5.19 3.20 7.69
N MET A 179 6.19 3.34 8.54
CA MET A 179 6.27 4.40 9.55
C MET A 179 7.15 5.53 9.00
N VAL A 180 6.66 6.76 9.11
CA VAL A 180 7.38 7.97 8.75
C VAL A 180 7.60 8.76 10.04
N VAL A 181 8.84 9.15 10.29
CA VAL A 181 9.24 10.00 11.42
C VAL A 181 9.75 11.32 10.86
N VAL A 182 9.36 12.43 11.50
CA VAL A 182 9.79 13.79 11.20
C VAL A 182 9.95 14.51 12.53
N ASP A 183 11.05 15.25 12.67
CA ASP A 183 11.39 16.01 13.88
C ASP A 183 10.55 17.28 13.92
N ILE A 184 10.21 17.73 15.13
CA ILE A 184 9.20 18.79 15.36
C ILE A 184 9.62 20.16 14.80
N ASP A 185 10.91 20.35 14.54
CA ASP A 185 11.53 21.57 14.01
C ASP A 185 11.70 21.56 12.49
N HIS A 186 11.31 20.48 11.80
CA HIS A 186 11.36 20.40 10.35
C HIS A 186 10.43 21.46 9.70
N PRO A 187 10.85 22.16 8.65
CA PRO A 187 10.06 23.25 8.02
C PRO A 187 8.67 22.80 7.55
N ASP A 188 8.53 21.57 7.06
CA ASP A 188 7.24 21.02 6.58
C ASP A 188 6.40 20.34 7.70
N ILE A 189 6.76 20.48 8.98
CA ILE A 189 6.13 19.71 10.07
C ILE A 189 4.63 19.95 10.19
N GLU A 190 4.16 21.19 9.99
CA GLU A 190 2.73 21.51 10.09
C GLU A 190 1.90 20.79 9.02
N GLU A 191 2.42 20.69 7.80
CA GLU A 191 1.76 19.94 6.73
C GLU A 191 1.75 18.44 7.04
N PHE A 192 2.87 17.92 7.56
CA PHE A 192 3.00 16.52 7.93
C PHE A 192 1.99 16.09 9.00
N ILE A 193 1.87 16.84 10.11
CA ILE A 193 0.93 16.49 11.19
C ILE A 193 -0.54 16.66 10.79
N LYS A 194 -0.84 17.59 9.88
CA LYS A 194 -2.19 17.81 9.33
C LYS A 194 -2.55 16.84 8.20
N TRP A 195 -1.61 16.03 7.72
CA TRP A 195 -1.82 15.24 6.50
C TRP A 195 -2.97 14.25 6.63
N LYS A 196 -3.00 13.43 7.69
CA LYS A 196 -4.04 12.40 7.87
C LYS A 196 -5.45 12.99 8.00
N VAL A 197 -5.62 14.01 8.84
CA VAL A 197 -6.91 14.67 9.01
C VAL A 197 -7.39 15.33 7.71
N THR A 198 -6.46 15.88 6.91
CA THR A 198 -6.79 16.47 5.61
C THR A 198 -7.28 15.39 4.62
N GLU A 199 -6.66 14.21 4.60
CA GLU A 199 -7.14 13.10 3.76
C GLU A 199 -8.51 12.56 4.22
N GLU A 200 -8.75 12.47 5.53
CA GLU A 200 -10.07 12.09 6.07
C GLU A 200 -11.17 13.08 5.67
N GLN A 201 -10.88 14.38 5.75
CA GLN A 201 -11.81 15.43 5.31
C GLN A 201 -12.10 15.36 3.81
N LYS A 202 -11.09 15.08 2.98
CA LYS A 202 -11.27 14.85 1.53
C LYS A 202 -12.19 13.66 1.27
N VAL A 203 -12.00 12.54 1.97
CA VAL A 203 -12.86 11.36 1.83
C VAL A 203 -14.29 11.70 2.23
N ALA A 204 -14.49 12.37 3.37
CA ALA A 204 -15.82 12.79 3.80
C ALA A 204 -16.52 13.68 2.76
N ALA A 205 -15.80 14.66 2.19
CA ALA A 205 -16.32 15.53 1.14
C ALA A 205 -16.65 14.75 -0.16
N LEU A 206 -15.80 13.81 -0.58
CA LEU A 206 -16.02 12.98 -1.77
C LEU A 206 -17.23 12.05 -1.61
N VAL A 207 -17.38 11.40 -0.46
CA VAL A 207 -18.53 10.53 -0.14
C VAL A 207 -19.82 11.36 -0.14
N ALA A 208 -19.82 12.51 0.54
CA ALA A 208 -20.99 13.39 0.60
C ALA A 208 -21.37 13.93 -0.79
N GLY A 209 -20.40 14.51 -1.51
CA GLY A 209 -20.59 15.07 -2.84
C GLY A 209 -21.05 14.03 -3.87
N SER A 210 -20.44 12.83 -3.88
CA SER A 210 -20.81 11.78 -4.82
C SER A 210 -22.25 11.29 -4.61
N LYS A 211 -22.72 11.17 -3.36
CA LYS A 211 -24.10 10.82 -3.03
C LYS A 211 -25.09 11.92 -3.43
N ILE A 212 -24.74 13.19 -3.23
CA ILE A 212 -25.54 14.33 -3.68
C ILE A 212 -25.67 14.30 -5.21
N CYS A 213 -24.55 14.15 -5.93
CA CYS A 213 -24.55 14.00 -7.38
C CYS A 213 -25.46 12.83 -7.82
N ALA A 214 -25.24 11.62 -7.31
CA ALA A 214 -26.05 10.45 -7.68
C ALA A 214 -27.56 10.68 -7.49
N LYS A 215 -27.94 11.25 -6.35
CA LYS A 215 -29.35 11.57 -6.03
C LYS A 215 -29.95 12.56 -7.03
N HIS A 216 -29.29 13.68 -7.28
CA HIS A 216 -29.84 14.75 -8.11
C HIS A 216 -29.79 14.40 -9.61
N LEU A 217 -28.73 13.75 -10.08
CA LEU A 217 -28.61 13.30 -11.47
C LEU A 217 -29.69 12.26 -11.81
N LYS A 218 -30.01 11.34 -10.89
CA LYS A 218 -31.14 10.40 -11.05
C LYS A 218 -32.49 11.11 -11.13
N LYS A 219 -32.70 12.14 -10.30
CA LYS A 219 -33.94 12.93 -10.33
C LYS A 219 -34.10 13.72 -11.63
N ILE A 220 -33.02 14.32 -12.13
CA ILE A 220 -33.01 15.01 -13.43
C ILE A 220 -33.32 14.03 -14.55
N MET A 221 -32.67 12.86 -14.58
CA MET A 221 -32.96 11.80 -15.56
C MET A 221 -34.44 11.41 -15.54
N ASN A 222 -34.99 11.16 -14.34
CA ASN A 222 -36.41 10.83 -14.20
C ASN A 222 -37.33 11.96 -14.66
N ALA A 223 -36.99 13.22 -14.40
CA ALA A 223 -37.79 14.38 -14.82
C ALA A 223 -37.78 14.57 -16.35
N CYS A 224 -36.72 14.15 -17.04
CA CYS A 224 -36.70 14.12 -18.51
C CYS A 224 -37.65 13.06 -19.09
N HIS A 225 -37.83 11.91 -18.44
CA HIS A 225 -38.67 10.82 -18.97
C HIS A 225 -40.12 10.84 -18.46
N ASN A 226 -40.35 11.32 -17.25
CA ASN A 226 -41.68 11.45 -16.64
C ASN A 226 -42.24 12.85 -16.88
N CYS A 227 -42.27 13.23 -18.15
CA CYS A 227 -42.60 14.55 -18.63
C CYS A 227 -44.00 14.53 -19.27
N GLU A 228 -44.80 15.57 -19.01
CA GLU A 228 -46.14 15.73 -19.61
C GLU A 228 -46.12 16.48 -20.95
N ALA A 229 -44.94 16.98 -21.38
CA ALA A 229 -44.75 17.71 -22.63
C ALA A 229 -44.41 16.77 -23.80
N ASP A 230 -44.66 17.22 -25.04
CA ASP A 230 -44.43 16.38 -26.22
C ASP A 230 -42.96 16.35 -26.67
N GLY A 231 -42.43 15.14 -26.84
CA GLY A 231 -41.17 14.84 -27.53
C GLY A 231 -39.96 15.58 -26.96
N GLU A 232 -39.28 16.34 -27.81
CA GLU A 232 -38.06 17.09 -27.47
C GLU A 232 -38.26 18.16 -26.38
N SER A 233 -39.51 18.58 -26.13
CA SER A 233 -39.83 19.56 -25.09
C SER A 233 -39.56 19.03 -23.68
N CYS A 234 -39.50 17.70 -23.50
CA CYS A 234 -39.16 17.08 -22.23
C CYS A 234 -37.74 17.39 -21.74
N PHE A 235 -36.83 17.74 -22.65
CA PHE A 235 -35.42 18.02 -22.37
C PHE A 235 -35.13 19.52 -22.27
N ASP A 236 -36.13 20.38 -22.47
CA ASP A 236 -35.99 21.84 -22.34
C ASP A 236 -36.51 22.31 -20.96
N PRO A 237 -35.65 22.84 -20.07
CA PRO A 237 -36.05 23.33 -18.76
C PRO A 237 -37.07 24.49 -18.82
N ASN A 238 -37.19 25.21 -19.93
CA ASN A 238 -38.18 26.26 -20.06
C ASN A 238 -39.59 25.72 -20.32
N LYS A 239 -39.68 24.48 -20.84
CA LYS A 239 -40.93 23.81 -21.23
C LYS A 239 -41.32 22.65 -20.31
N ASN A 240 -40.36 22.10 -19.56
CA ASN A 240 -40.59 21.06 -18.55
C ASN A 240 -40.37 21.63 -17.13
N PRO A 241 -41.45 22.01 -16.41
CA PRO A 241 -41.34 22.56 -15.06
C PRO A 241 -40.73 21.60 -14.04
N ALA A 242 -40.95 20.29 -14.19
CA ALA A 242 -40.36 19.28 -13.32
C ALA A 242 -38.84 19.24 -13.50
N LEU A 243 -38.37 19.21 -14.74
CA LEU A 243 -36.93 19.28 -15.07
C LEU A 243 -36.32 20.58 -14.54
N LYS A 244 -36.98 21.72 -14.74
CA LYS A 244 -36.53 23.02 -14.21
C LYS A 244 -36.35 22.99 -12.70
N ARG A 245 -37.31 22.42 -11.97
CA ARG A 245 -37.26 22.29 -10.51
C ARG A 245 -36.08 21.43 -10.08
N GLU A 246 -35.89 20.25 -10.69
CA GLU A 246 -34.79 19.36 -10.31
C GLU A 246 -33.41 19.95 -10.65
N ILE A 247 -33.29 20.74 -11.74
CA ILE A 247 -32.06 21.48 -12.07
C ILE A 247 -31.76 22.55 -11.01
N ILE A 248 -32.77 23.34 -10.61
CA ILE A 248 -32.60 24.37 -9.58
C ILE A 248 -32.15 23.72 -8.26
N GLU A 249 -32.79 22.62 -7.86
CA GLU A 249 -32.42 21.89 -6.65
C GLU A 249 -31.03 21.27 -6.75
N ALA A 250 -30.62 20.74 -7.91
CA ALA A 250 -29.27 20.22 -8.11
C ALA A 250 -28.22 21.34 -7.97
N ARG A 251 -28.46 22.52 -8.55
CA ARG A 251 -27.57 23.68 -8.43
C ARG A 251 -27.46 24.19 -7.00
N LYS A 252 -28.58 24.24 -6.26
CA LYS A 252 -28.57 24.60 -4.82
C LYS A 252 -27.75 23.62 -3.97
N ASN A 253 -27.55 22.40 -4.44
CA ASN A 253 -26.75 21.37 -3.77
C ASN A 253 -25.37 21.19 -4.46
N GLU A 254 -24.85 22.22 -5.13
CA GLU A 254 -23.49 22.26 -5.70
C GLU A 254 -23.20 21.19 -6.77
N VAL A 255 -24.23 20.63 -7.41
CA VAL A 255 -24.03 19.75 -8.56
C VAL A 255 -23.58 20.59 -9.74
N SER A 256 -22.39 20.28 -10.26
CA SER A 256 -21.80 20.99 -11.40
C SER A 256 -22.72 20.99 -12.63
N GLU A 257 -22.82 22.14 -13.29
CA GLU A 257 -23.62 22.34 -14.49
C GLU A 257 -23.25 21.37 -15.62
N ASN A 258 -21.97 21.01 -15.75
CA ASN A 258 -21.52 20.04 -16.75
C ASN A 258 -22.25 18.69 -16.58
N TYR A 259 -22.32 18.19 -15.34
CA TYR A 259 -23.02 16.94 -15.06
C TYR A 259 -24.51 17.05 -15.33
N ILE A 260 -25.16 18.15 -14.93
CA ILE A 260 -26.59 18.39 -15.20
C ILE A 260 -26.87 18.32 -16.71
N GLN A 261 -26.13 19.08 -17.52
CA GLN A 261 -26.31 19.11 -18.98
C GLN A 261 -26.02 17.76 -19.62
N ARG A 262 -25.02 17.03 -19.10
CA ARG A 262 -24.70 15.68 -19.57
C ARG A 262 -25.84 14.69 -19.35
N ILE A 263 -26.55 14.77 -18.21
CA ILE A 263 -27.74 13.91 -17.96
C ILE A 263 -28.86 14.21 -18.95
N ILE A 264 -29.17 15.48 -19.16
CA ILE A 264 -30.22 15.89 -20.10
C ILE A 264 -29.88 15.40 -21.51
N HIS A 265 -28.61 15.51 -21.90
CA HIS A 265 -28.13 15.01 -23.18
C HIS A 265 -28.26 13.48 -23.29
N PHE A 266 -27.89 12.72 -22.26
CA PHE A 266 -28.11 11.27 -22.24
C PHE A 266 -29.59 10.90 -22.28
N ALA A 267 -30.45 11.61 -21.57
CA ALA A 267 -31.89 11.39 -21.63
C ALA A 267 -32.42 11.59 -23.06
N LYS A 268 -31.95 12.64 -23.75
CA LYS A 268 -32.28 12.91 -25.16
C LYS A 268 -31.79 11.82 -26.13
N GLN A 269 -30.68 11.16 -25.81
CA GLN A 269 -30.21 9.98 -26.56
C GLN A 269 -30.99 8.69 -26.26
N GLY A 270 -31.96 8.73 -25.34
CA GLY A 270 -32.83 7.59 -25.01
C GLY A 270 -32.40 6.78 -23.78
N TYR A 271 -31.35 7.19 -23.06
CA TYR A 271 -30.97 6.53 -21.80
C TYR A 271 -32.02 6.82 -20.73
N LYS A 272 -32.58 5.77 -20.11
CA LYS A 272 -33.65 5.88 -19.10
C LYS A 272 -33.17 5.90 -17.65
N SER A 273 -31.92 5.51 -17.43
CA SER A 273 -31.30 5.44 -16.12
C SER A 273 -29.84 5.84 -16.22
N ILE A 274 -29.28 6.27 -15.10
CA ILE A 274 -27.84 6.46 -14.94
C ILE A 274 -27.36 5.71 -13.72
N GLU A 275 -26.21 5.07 -13.87
CA GLU A 275 -25.39 4.64 -12.74
C GLU A 275 -24.29 5.67 -12.53
N PHE A 276 -24.31 6.28 -11.35
CA PHE A 276 -23.27 7.21 -10.91
C PHE A 276 -22.57 6.56 -9.73
N GLU A 277 -21.28 6.27 -9.88
CA GLU A 277 -20.50 5.64 -8.81
C GLU A 277 -20.39 6.59 -7.61
N THR A 278 -20.77 6.08 -6.44
CA THR A 278 -20.62 6.78 -5.17
C THR A 278 -19.44 6.20 -4.42
N TYR A 279 -18.71 7.06 -3.71
CA TYR A 279 -17.61 6.66 -2.83
C TYR A 279 -18.11 6.43 -1.41
#